data_AF-A0A5K7XJZ5-F1
#
_entry.id   AF-A0A5K7XJZ5-F1
#
_cell.length_a   1.000
_cell.length_b   1.000
_cell.length_c   1.000
_cell.angle_alpha   90.00
_cell.angle_beta   90.00
_cell.angle_gamma   90.00
#
_symmetry.space_group_name_H-M   'P 1'
#
loop_
_entity.id
_entity.type
_entity.pdbx_description
1 polymer ?
#
loop_
_entity_poly.entity_id
_entity_poly.type
_entity_poly.pdbx_seq_one_letter_code
_entity_poly.pdbx_strand_id
1 'polypeptide(L)'
;MNRLVWTENGNQFAIRDADGFLHFPKATELHEFASTKEIAEARHRYEASQTPLPVYDVAADLYHWGDPTDLWPAEDVAEDIRKLWPGMPVEFLLESSRQMAKLGITD
;
A
#
# COMPACT_ATOMS: atom_id res chain seq x y z
N MET A 1 21.99 -4.07 -11.81
CA MET A 1 21.01 -3.97 -10.70
C MET A 1 19.67 -3.56 -11.33
N ASN A 2 18.51 -4.00 -10.84
CA ASN A 2 17.24 -3.56 -11.43
C ASN A 2 16.99 -2.08 -11.07
N ARG A 3 16.47 -1.32 -12.03
CA ARG A 3 16.06 0.08 -11.85
C ARG A 3 15.01 0.16 -10.72
N LEU A 4 15.12 1.16 -9.87
CA LEU A 4 14.13 1.45 -8.82
C LEU A 4 13.50 2.81 -9.08
N VAL A 5 12.16 2.86 -9.08
CA VAL A 5 11.38 4.08 -9.24
C VAL A 5 10.46 4.22 -8.03
N TRP A 6 10.50 5.35 -7.36
CA TRP A 6 9.60 5.64 -6.24
C TRP A 6 9.18 7.11 -6.23
N THR A 7 8.14 7.40 -5.47
CA THR A 7 7.58 8.74 -5.28
C THR A 7 7.22 8.95 -3.82
N GLU A 8 7.39 10.19 -3.35
CA GLU A 8 7.07 10.58 -1.96
C GLU A 8 5.65 11.15 -1.82
N ASN A 9 5.03 11.58 -2.92
CA ASN A 9 3.73 12.27 -2.90
C ASN A 9 2.88 11.99 -4.15
N GLY A 10 3.23 10.96 -4.91
CA GLY A 10 2.60 10.63 -6.19
C GLY A 10 3.03 11.51 -7.36
N ASN A 11 3.68 12.66 -7.14
CA ASN A 11 3.99 13.63 -8.21
C ASN A 11 5.48 13.93 -8.38
N GLN A 12 6.29 13.75 -7.34
CA GLN A 12 7.74 13.88 -7.37
C GLN A 12 8.39 12.50 -7.33
N PHE A 13 9.32 12.25 -8.24
CA PHE A 13 9.92 10.93 -8.42
C PHE A 13 11.43 10.97 -8.20
N ALA A 14 11.93 9.89 -7.64
CA ALA A 14 13.35 9.59 -7.61
C ALA A 14 13.58 8.23 -8.26
N ILE A 15 14.67 8.15 -9.04
CA ILE A 15 14.99 6.97 -9.85
C ILE A 15 16.42 6.58 -9.58
N ARG A 16 16.61 5.32 -9.18
CA ARG A 16 17.92 4.68 -9.19
C ARG A 16 18.05 3.87 -10.47
N ASP A 17 18.97 4.25 -11.34
CA ASP A 17 19.21 3.50 -12.57
C ASP A 17 19.97 2.18 -12.32
N ALA A 18 20.22 1.43 -13.40
CA ALA A 18 20.85 0.12 -13.32
C ALA A 18 22.33 0.16 -12.88
N ASP A 19 22.98 1.31 -13.10
CA ASP A 19 24.35 1.63 -12.70
C ASP A 19 24.42 2.16 -11.26
N GLY A 20 23.26 2.47 -10.68
CA GLY A 20 23.09 2.86 -9.29
C GLY A 20 23.07 4.37 -9.06
N PHE A 21 23.06 5.18 -10.11
CA PHE A 21 22.95 6.64 -9.98
C PHE A 21 21.53 7.06 -9.65
N LEU A 22 21.43 8.12 -8.84
CA LEU A 22 20.17 8.71 -8.41
C LEU A 22 19.82 9.90 -9.29
N HIS A 23 18.62 9.88 -9.85
CA HIS A 23 18.04 10.93 -10.67
C HIS A 23 16.79 11.48 -9.99
N PHE A 24 16.63 12.81 -10.06
CA PHE A 24 15.45 13.54 -9.58
C PHE A 24 14.83 14.32 -10.76
N PRO A 25 14.27 13.60 -11.75
CA PRO A 25 13.78 14.22 -12.97
C PRO A 25 12.56 15.10 -12.70
N LYS A 26 12.40 16.13 -13.52
CA LYS A 26 11.13 16.87 -13.57
C LYS A 26 10.06 16.00 -14.21
N ALA A 27 8.79 16.34 -14.00
CA ALA A 27 7.65 15.62 -14.59
C ALA A 27 7.75 15.50 -16.13
N THR A 28 8.30 16.52 -16.80
CA THR A 28 8.51 16.52 -18.26
C THR A 28 9.62 15.57 -18.73
N GLU A 29 10.59 15.25 -17.86
CA GLU A 29 11.79 14.45 -18.18
C GLU A 29 11.64 13.00 -17.69
N LEU A 30 10.60 12.70 -16.90
CA LEU A 30 10.42 11.42 -16.21
C LEU A 30 10.44 10.21 -17.15
N HIS A 31 9.91 10.38 -18.37
CA HIS A 31 9.84 9.35 -19.41
C HIS A 31 11.22 8.98 -19.99
N GLU A 32 12.25 9.81 -19.80
CA GLU A 32 13.63 9.52 -20.21
C GLU A 32 14.28 8.49 -19.26
N PHE A 33 13.81 8.42 -18.01
CA PHE A 33 14.41 7.59 -16.96
C PHE A 33 13.57 6.36 -16.58
N ALA A 34 12.24 6.45 -16.71
CA ALA A 34 11.30 5.39 -16.35
C ALA A 34 10.16 5.27 -17.36
N SER A 35 9.68 4.05 -17.56
CA SER A 35 8.48 3.77 -18.35
C SER A 35 7.21 4.22 -17.62
N THR A 36 6.14 4.48 -18.38
CA THR A 36 4.81 4.81 -17.82
C THR A 36 4.32 3.76 -16.82
N LYS A 37 4.63 2.48 -17.06
CA LYS A 37 4.28 1.39 -16.14
C LYS A 37 5.00 1.52 -14.80
N GLU A 38 6.32 1.74 -14.80
CA GLU A 38 7.11 1.91 -13.57
C GLU A 38 6.65 3.14 -12.77
N ILE A 39 6.30 4.22 -13.46
CA ILE A 39 5.76 5.44 -12.84
C ILE A 39 4.39 5.17 -12.20
N ALA A 40 3.51 4.47 -12.90
CA ALA A 40 2.19 4.09 -12.39
C ALA A 40 2.30 3.16 -11.18
N GLU A 41 3.18 2.16 -11.24
CA GLU A 41 3.46 1.27 -10.11
C GLU A 41 4.03 2.02 -8.90
N ALA A 42 4.90 3.00 -9.11
CA ALA A 42 5.42 3.84 -8.03
C ALA A 42 4.31 4.69 -7.38
N ARG A 43 3.42 5.31 -8.17
CA ARG A 43 2.24 6.02 -7.65
C ARG A 43 1.33 5.08 -6.87
N HIS A 44 1.03 3.92 -7.45
CA HIS A 44 0.19 2.91 -6.82
C HIS A 44 0.79 2.42 -5.49
N ARG A 45 2.12 2.20 -5.42
CA ARG A 45 2.81 1.88 -4.15
C ARG A 45 2.70 3.01 -3.12
N TYR A 46 2.77 4.26 -3.56
CA TYR A 46 2.57 5.40 -2.67
C TYR A 46 1.13 5.46 -2.15
N GLU A 47 0.12 5.43 -3.03
CA GLU A 47 -1.30 5.44 -2.66
C GLU A 47 -1.65 4.27 -1.72
N ALA A 48 -1.14 3.08 -2.04
CA ALA A 48 -1.16 1.90 -1.18
C ALA A 48 -0.63 2.18 0.22
N SER A 49 0.54 2.82 0.34
CA SER A 49 1.15 3.14 1.64
C SER A 49 0.35 4.16 2.47
N GLN A 50 -0.52 4.95 1.84
CA GLN A 50 -1.39 5.92 2.51
C GLN A 50 -2.73 5.33 2.93
N THR A 51 -3.09 4.15 2.41
CA THR A 51 -4.34 3.49 2.80
C THR A 51 -4.15 2.85 4.18
N PRO A 52 -5.05 3.09 5.14
CA PRO A 52 -4.96 2.45 6.45
C PRO A 52 -5.00 0.92 6.31
N LEU A 53 -4.38 0.21 7.24
CA LEU A 53 -4.54 -1.24 7.35
C LEU A 53 -5.89 -1.55 8.02
N PRO A 54 -6.51 -2.71 7.71
CA PRO A 54 -7.79 -3.07 8.31
C PRO A 54 -7.58 -3.46 9.78
N VAL A 55 -8.37 -2.87 10.65
CA VAL A 55 -8.34 -3.13 12.09
C VAL A 55 -9.56 -3.98 12.46
N TYR A 56 -9.33 -5.05 13.24
CA TYR A 56 -10.40 -5.91 13.72
C TYR A 56 -11.05 -5.35 14.98
N ASP A 57 -12.38 -5.20 14.93
CA ASP A 57 -13.22 -4.85 16.07
C ASP A 57 -13.69 -6.13 16.78
N VAL A 58 -13.28 -6.27 18.04
CA VAL A 58 -13.58 -7.44 18.87
C VAL A 58 -15.06 -7.51 19.27
N ALA A 59 -15.72 -6.38 19.44
CA ALA A 59 -17.11 -6.32 19.90
C ALA A 59 -18.09 -6.66 18.77
N ALA A 60 -17.79 -6.20 17.55
CA ALA A 60 -18.60 -6.43 16.36
C ALA A 60 -18.25 -7.72 15.61
N ASP A 61 -17.05 -8.30 15.83
CA ASP A 61 -16.49 -9.40 15.03
C ASP A 61 -16.37 -9.01 13.53
N LEU A 62 -16.00 -7.74 13.29
CA LEU A 62 -15.89 -7.12 11.96
C LEU A 62 -14.57 -6.35 11.84
N TYR A 63 -14.29 -5.82 10.65
CA TYR A 63 -13.09 -5.02 10.35
C TYR A 63 -13.47 -3.60 9.96
N HIS A 64 -12.58 -2.64 10.18
CA HIS A 64 -12.75 -1.27 9.69
C HIS A 64 -11.46 -0.68 9.13
N TRP A 65 -11.61 0.35 8.30
CA TRP A 65 -10.52 1.07 7.64
C TRP A 65 -10.40 2.49 8.21
N GLY A 66 -9.65 2.65 9.31
CA GLY A 66 -9.45 3.93 9.96
C GLY A 66 -10.66 4.45 10.76
N ASP A 67 -11.87 4.50 10.17
CA ASP A 67 -13.11 4.88 10.86
C ASP A 67 -13.72 3.67 11.61
N PRO A 68 -13.73 3.64 12.96
CA PRO A 68 -14.24 2.51 13.73
C PRO A 68 -15.76 2.33 13.65
N THR A 69 -16.48 3.26 13.01
CA THR A 69 -17.94 3.16 12.83
C THR A 69 -18.34 2.51 11.50
N ASP A 70 -17.41 2.38 10.56
CA ASP A 70 -17.63 1.78 9.25
C ASP A 70 -17.07 0.36 9.22
N LEU A 71 -17.94 -0.60 9.58
CA LEU A 71 -17.58 -1.99 9.86
C LEU A 71 -17.99 -2.91 8.71
N TRP A 72 -17.07 -3.79 8.33
CA TRP A 72 -17.16 -4.65 7.17
C TRP A 72 -16.79 -6.10 7.52
N PRO A 73 -17.42 -7.10 6.89
CA PRO A 73 -17.05 -8.49 7.08
C PRO A 73 -15.69 -8.79 6.46
N ALA A 74 -15.01 -9.82 6.98
CA ALA A 74 -13.67 -10.21 6.54
C ALA A 74 -13.59 -10.53 5.03
N GLU A 75 -14.67 -11.03 4.43
CA GLU A 75 -14.74 -11.36 3.01
C GLU A 75 -14.68 -10.12 2.11
N ASP A 76 -15.45 -9.08 2.44
CA ASP A 76 -15.47 -7.81 1.70
C ASP A 76 -14.10 -7.12 1.80
N VAL A 77 -13.56 -7.04 3.02
CA VAL A 77 -12.22 -6.49 3.27
C VAL A 77 -11.15 -7.29 2.52
N ALA A 78 -11.26 -8.62 2.47
CA ALA A 78 -10.33 -9.46 1.73
C ALA A 78 -10.39 -9.22 0.21
N GLU A 79 -11.58 -9.06 -0.36
CA GLU A 79 -11.72 -8.70 -1.77
C GLU A 79 -11.06 -7.36 -2.10
N ASP A 80 -11.24 -6.36 -1.24
CA ASP A 80 -10.68 -5.03 -1.46
C ASP A 80 -9.15 -5.03 -1.33
N ILE A 81 -8.59 -5.76 -0.36
CA ILE A 81 -7.13 -5.98 -0.26
C ILE A 81 -6.59 -6.65 -1.52
N ARG A 82 -7.28 -7.64 -2.10
CA ARG A 82 -6.80 -8.29 -3.34
C ARG A 82 -6.85 -7.36 -4.54
N LYS A 83 -7.80 -6.41 -4.59
CA LYS A 83 -7.90 -5.38 -5.64
C LYS A 83 -6.80 -4.32 -5.48
N LEU A 84 -6.61 -3.82 -4.26
CA LEU A 84 -5.65 -2.77 -3.94
C LEU A 84 -4.20 -3.29 -3.91
N TRP A 85 -4.00 -4.50 -3.40
CA TRP A 85 -2.68 -5.11 -3.19
C TRP A 85 -2.66 -6.58 -3.62
N PRO A 86 -2.61 -6.87 -4.94
CA PRO A 86 -2.70 -8.23 -5.47
C PRO A 86 -1.61 -9.21 -4.99
N GLY A 87 -0.51 -8.70 -4.43
CA GLY A 87 0.60 -9.50 -3.88
C GLY A 87 0.58 -9.63 -2.35
N MET A 88 -0.40 -9.05 -1.67
CA MET A 88 -0.48 -9.08 -0.21
C MET A 88 -1.10 -10.40 0.28
N PRO A 89 -0.51 -11.08 1.27
CA PRO A 89 -1.10 -12.28 1.87
C PRO A 89 -2.27 -11.88 2.77
N VAL A 90 -3.46 -11.74 2.16
CA VAL A 90 -4.66 -11.18 2.77
C VAL A 90 -5.06 -11.90 4.05
N GLU A 91 -5.05 -13.23 4.01
CA GLU A 91 -5.45 -14.08 5.14
C GLU A 91 -4.49 -13.89 6.33
N PHE A 92 -3.20 -13.71 6.06
CA PHE A 92 -2.21 -13.43 7.09
C PHE A 92 -2.42 -12.04 7.71
N LEU A 93 -2.75 -11.03 6.89
CA LEU A 93 -3.00 -9.67 7.37
C LEU A 93 -4.24 -9.63 8.30
N LEU A 94 -5.35 -10.21 7.86
CA LEU A 94 -6.60 -10.21 8.61
C LEU A 94 -6.48 -10.99 9.93
N GLU A 95 -5.81 -12.14 9.90
CA GLU A 95 -5.58 -12.91 11.13
C GLU A 95 -4.62 -12.19 12.08
N SER A 96 -3.57 -11.53 11.56
CA SER A 96 -2.66 -10.73 12.39
C SER A 96 -3.40 -9.60 13.10
N SER A 97 -4.24 -8.86 12.37
CA SER A 97 -5.09 -7.79 12.92
C SER A 97 -6.02 -8.32 14.01
N ARG A 98 -6.66 -9.47 13.78
CA ARG A 98 -7.52 -10.14 14.76
C ARG A 98 -6.78 -10.54 16.04
N GLN A 99 -5.57 -11.09 15.91
CA GLN A 99 -4.75 -11.48 17.06
C GLN A 99 -4.28 -10.26 17.84
N MET A 100 -3.84 -9.19 17.17
CA MET A 100 -3.44 -7.94 17.82
C MET A 100 -4.58 -7.34 18.65
N ALA A 101 -5.78 -7.25 18.07
CA ALA A 101 -6.96 -6.74 18.75
C ALA A 101 -7.34 -7.59 19.98
N LYS A 102 -7.28 -8.93 19.88
CA LYS A 102 -7.53 -9.84 21.01
C LYS A 102 -6.50 -9.72 22.13
N LEU A 103 -5.25 -9.38 21.79
CA LEU A 103 -4.18 -9.15 22.75
C LEU A 103 -4.26 -7.75 23.39
N GLY A 104 -5.24 -6.92 23.00
CA GLY A 104 -5.34 -5.53 23.43
C GLY A 104 -4.18 -4.66 22.93
N ILE A 105 -3.50 -5.10 21.86
CA ILE A 105 -2.49 -4.31 21.18
C ILE A 105 -3.25 -3.39 20.23
N THR A 106 -3.62 -2.23 20.76
CA THR A 106 -4.04 -1.07 19.97
C THR A 106 -2.84 -0.15 19.82
N ASP A 107 -2.69 0.47 18.65
CA ASP A 107 -1.58 1.35 18.26
C ASP A 107 -1.07 2.29 19.38
#